data_AF-Q9U2T2-F1
#
_entry.id   AF-Q9U2T2-F1
#
_cell.length_a   1.000
_cell.length_b   1.000
_cell.length_c   1.000
_cell.angle_alpha   90.00
_cell.angle_beta   90.00
_cell.angle_gamma   90.00
#
_symmetry.space_group_name_H-M   'P 1'
#
loop_
_entity.id
_entity.type
_entity.pdbx_description
1 polymer ?
#
loop_
_entity_poly.entity_id
_entity_poly.type
_entity_poly.pdbx_seq_one_letter_code
_entity_poly.pdbx_strand_id
1 'polypeptide(L)'
;MVELSLGVFFRSFNASKVILCACLLIFTALFTLKLDGKVSFSYAFVFAPLWACNLLVFVGAIVGICSFCSKPPSRNEIVMRVDFSAMLITATEHIFLCTFVSLVFIKLEFDYLFEPGYPLPWTIVFCPLFSLSILSIGIAIWSLRHDKPFEFEFFYAINIVQLVFIAFKLDKQVDWTWAVVFIPLWVVLSLAAVGVLYALVLSVVLIRSRHFIPAHRRQHVYSAILHTFFVIPALVCLVLLTGKLDSMNWPDKGSVSELSYTLAMAPLQVSFFFMAIMSAGFGGPSSTPQTNIWWFGLRKPLCPFLLEKCPSLRTYANVSYRIGGTNRADNEPENGEEREAVIGEENEERDEADVGAIVNGNERRRNQRDKGRGSGGSQNSQEGGQNPSEQIASSSAAIIRAMAQYRNEFGYQWKGDISQPD
;
A
#
# COMPACT_ATOMS: atom_id res chain seq x y z
N MET A 1 -15.45 18.08 17.26
CA MET A 1 -15.92 16.71 17.54
C MET A 1 -15.01 15.73 16.80
N VAL A 2 -14.17 15.00 17.55
CA VAL A 2 -13.34 13.90 17.04
C VAL A 2 -14.03 12.61 17.50
N GLU A 3 -14.46 11.78 16.56
CA GLU A 3 -14.97 10.44 16.84
C GLU A 3 -13.83 9.44 16.59
N LEU A 4 -13.32 8.85 17.66
CA LEU A 4 -12.35 7.76 17.61
C LEU A 4 -13.13 6.46 17.69
N SER A 5 -13.35 5.80 16.56
CA SER A 5 -13.91 4.45 16.51
C SER A 5 -12.77 3.44 16.36
N LEU A 6 -12.58 2.57 17.36
CA LEU A 6 -11.63 1.45 17.26
C LEU A 6 -11.99 0.53 16.08
N GLY A 7 -13.28 0.33 15.82
CA GLY A 7 -13.75 -0.49 14.70
C GLY A 7 -13.29 0.02 13.33
N VAL A 8 -13.35 1.33 13.09
CA VAL A 8 -12.83 1.93 11.85
C VAL A 8 -11.32 1.76 11.75
N PHE A 9 -10.60 1.97 12.85
CA PHE A 9 -9.15 1.77 12.93
C PHE A 9 -8.75 0.32 12.59
N PHE A 10 -9.43 -0.67 13.18
CA PHE A 10 -9.16 -2.07 12.88
C PHE A 10 -9.49 -2.44 11.43
N ARG A 11 -10.52 -1.84 10.82
CA ARG A 11 -10.84 -2.09 9.41
C ARG A 11 -9.81 -1.53 8.43
N SER A 12 -9.18 -0.39 8.75
CA SER A 12 -8.14 0.24 7.93
C SER A 12 -6.72 -0.27 8.24
N PHE A 13 -6.56 -1.14 9.24
CA PHE A 13 -5.24 -1.65 9.62
C PHE A 13 -4.63 -2.53 8.53
N ASN A 14 -3.56 -2.05 7.89
CA ASN A 14 -2.76 -2.83 6.96
C ASN A 14 -1.56 -3.47 7.67
N ALA A 15 -1.80 -4.65 8.23
CA ALA A 15 -0.80 -5.40 8.97
C ALA A 15 0.50 -5.64 8.19
N SER A 16 0.41 -5.93 6.89
CA SER A 16 1.58 -6.19 6.06
C SER A 16 2.48 -4.98 5.90
N LYS A 17 1.90 -3.80 5.61
CA LYS A 17 2.66 -2.54 5.50
C LYS A 17 3.22 -2.13 6.87
N VAL A 18 2.48 -2.31 7.97
CA VAL A 18 2.97 -2.02 9.33
C VAL A 18 4.18 -2.88 9.68
N ILE A 19 4.12 -4.19 9.41
CA ILE A 19 5.24 -5.11 9.65
C ILE A 19 6.45 -4.72 8.79
N LEU A 20 6.24 -4.43 7.50
CA LEU A 20 7.31 -3.96 6.61
C LEU A 20 7.97 -2.69 7.16
N CYS A 21 7.18 -1.69 7.56
CA CYS A 21 7.70 -0.45 8.13
C CYS A 21 8.48 -0.72 9.42
N ALA A 22 7.98 -1.56 10.32
CA ALA A 22 8.66 -1.92 11.56
C ALA A 22 10.01 -2.61 11.29
N CYS A 23 10.04 -3.55 10.34
CA CYS A 23 11.27 -4.22 9.93
C CYS A 23 12.28 -3.25 9.31
N LEU A 24 11.83 -2.32 8.46
CA LEU A 24 12.67 -1.29 7.87
C LEU A 24 13.22 -0.31 8.92
N LEU A 25 12.40 0.13 9.87
CA LEU A 25 12.81 0.99 10.99
C LEU A 25 13.93 0.32 11.80
N ILE A 26 13.69 -0.91 12.26
CA ILE A 26 14.66 -1.67 13.07
C ILE A 26 15.94 -1.91 12.26
N PHE A 27 15.82 -2.35 11.00
CA PHE A 27 16.97 -2.55 10.12
C PHE A 27 17.80 -1.28 9.97
N THR A 28 17.18 -0.17 9.56
CA THR A 28 17.88 1.09 9.33
C THR A 28 18.51 1.63 10.62
N ALA A 29 17.87 1.43 11.78
CA ALA A 29 18.43 1.83 13.07
C ALA A 29 19.68 1.00 13.42
N LEU A 30 19.59 -0.33 13.31
CA LEU A 30 20.73 -1.21 13.60
C LEU A 30 21.87 -1.01 12.58
N PHE A 31 21.54 -0.82 11.30
CA PHE A 31 22.51 -0.65 10.23
C PHE A 31 23.31 0.65 10.41
N THR A 32 22.65 1.75 10.74
CA THR A 32 23.32 3.04 10.97
C THR A 32 24.18 3.04 12.22
N LEU A 33 23.71 2.42 13.32
CA LEU A 33 24.52 2.22 14.51
C LEU A 33 25.77 1.37 14.22
N LYS A 34 25.64 0.36 13.35
CA LYS A 34 26.75 -0.50 12.93
C LYS A 34 27.75 0.26 12.06
N LEU A 35 27.29 1.05 11.11
CA LEU A 35 28.14 1.92 10.29
C LEU A 35 28.89 2.97 11.12
N ASP A 36 28.30 3.46 12.20
CA ASP A 36 28.95 4.37 13.15
C ASP A 36 29.88 3.66 14.14
N GLY A 37 30.01 2.33 14.09
CA GLY A 37 30.83 1.55 15.01
C GLY A 37 30.33 1.52 16.46
N LYS A 38 29.09 1.97 16.72
CA LYS A 38 28.48 1.98 18.07
C LYS A 38 28.09 0.58 18.54
N VAL A 39 27.92 -0.35 17.60
CA VAL A 39 27.56 -1.75 17.89
C VAL A 39 28.54 -2.70 17.20
N SER A 40 29.00 -3.73 17.93
CA SER A 40 30.00 -4.68 17.46
C SER A 40 29.42 -6.00 16.95
N PHE A 41 28.13 -6.28 17.14
CA PHE A 41 27.51 -7.54 16.71
C PHE A 41 27.54 -7.76 15.19
N SER A 42 27.46 -9.03 14.76
CA SER A 42 27.48 -9.45 13.35
C SER A 42 26.40 -8.78 12.51
N TYR A 43 26.65 -8.59 11.21
CA TYR A 43 25.63 -8.10 10.26
C TYR A 43 24.40 -9.01 10.23
N ALA A 44 24.51 -10.28 10.67
CA ALA A 44 23.36 -11.17 10.78
C ALA A 44 22.23 -10.60 11.65
N PHE A 45 22.56 -9.96 12.78
CA PHE A 45 21.56 -9.33 13.64
C PHE A 45 20.99 -8.05 13.02
N VAL A 46 21.81 -7.33 12.25
CA VAL A 46 21.36 -6.13 11.52
C VAL A 46 20.33 -6.50 10.47
N PHE A 47 20.56 -7.55 9.69
CA PHE A 47 19.69 -8.00 8.60
C PHE A 47 18.54 -8.91 9.04
N ALA A 48 18.55 -9.42 10.27
CA ALA A 48 17.49 -10.29 10.82
C ALA A 48 16.06 -9.74 10.66
N PRO A 49 15.76 -8.45 10.87
CA PRO A 49 14.41 -7.92 10.66
C PRO A 49 13.94 -8.04 9.20
N LEU A 50 14.84 -7.85 8.23
CA LEU A 50 14.52 -7.97 6.81
C LEU A 50 14.30 -9.43 6.41
N TRP A 51 15.13 -10.35 6.91
CA TRP A 51 14.91 -11.79 6.68
C TRP A 51 13.63 -12.27 7.33
N ALA A 52 13.31 -11.83 8.55
CA ALA A 52 12.06 -12.17 9.22
C ALA A 52 10.84 -11.67 8.43
N CYS A 53 10.91 -10.46 7.86
CA CYS A 53 9.88 -9.92 6.97
C CYS A 53 9.70 -10.81 5.72
N ASN A 54 10.78 -11.14 5.03
CA ASN A 54 10.74 -12.02 3.84
C ASN A 54 10.20 -13.41 4.19
N LEU A 55 10.65 -14.00 5.31
CA LEU A 55 10.17 -15.29 5.79
C LEU A 55 8.66 -15.27 6.04
N LEU A 56 8.15 -14.22 6.67
CA LEU A 56 6.71 -14.04 6.91
C LEU A 56 5.93 -14.02 5.59
N VAL A 57 6.44 -13.33 4.56
CA VAL A 57 5.83 -13.30 3.23
C VAL A 57 5.83 -14.68 2.59
N PHE A 58 6.95 -15.41 2.66
CA PHE A 58 7.04 -16.75 2.09
C PHE A 58 6.12 -17.75 2.78
N VAL A 59 6.08 -17.76 4.12
CA VAL A 59 5.12 -18.61 4.86
C VAL A 59 3.69 -18.22 4.50
N GLY A 60 3.38 -16.93 4.43
CA GLY A 60 2.07 -16.43 4.02
C GLY A 60 1.69 -16.89 2.60
N ALA A 61 2.62 -16.84 1.65
CA ALA A 61 2.42 -17.29 0.28
C ALA A 61 2.22 -18.80 0.18
N ILE A 62 3.02 -19.61 0.89
CA ILE A 62 2.87 -21.07 0.94
C ILE A 62 1.50 -21.45 1.50
N VAL A 63 1.10 -20.86 2.63
CA VAL A 63 -0.23 -21.08 3.22
C VAL A 63 -1.34 -20.63 2.25
N GLY A 64 -1.15 -19.50 1.56
CA GLY A 64 -2.05 -19.01 0.52
C GLY A 64 -2.20 -20.00 -0.65
N ILE A 65 -1.10 -20.55 -1.16
CA ILE A 65 -1.09 -21.58 -2.21
C ILE A 65 -1.80 -22.85 -1.72
N CYS A 66 -1.45 -23.36 -0.54
CA CYS A 66 -2.12 -24.53 0.04
C CYS A 66 -3.64 -24.31 0.20
N SER A 67 -4.06 -23.12 0.66
CA SER A 67 -5.47 -22.73 0.76
C SER A 67 -6.15 -22.69 -0.61
N PHE A 68 -5.50 -22.13 -1.62
CA PHE A 68 -6.02 -22.06 -2.99
C PHE A 68 -6.16 -23.47 -3.60
N CYS A 69 -5.15 -24.34 -3.44
CA CYS A 69 -5.21 -25.72 -3.92
C CYS A 69 -6.30 -26.54 -3.22
N SER A 70 -6.49 -26.32 -1.91
CA SER A 70 -7.50 -27.05 -1.12
C SER A 70 -8.94 -26.62 -1.45
N LYS A 71 -9.16 -25.33 -1.70
CA LYS A 71 -10.49 -24.76 -1.98
C LYS A 71 -10.38 -23.66 -3.05
N PRO A 72 -10.21 -23.98 -4.34
CA PRO A 72 -10.02 -22.95 -5.34
C PRO A 72 -11.25 -22.03 -5.41
N PRO A 73 -11.07 -20.70 -5.49
CA PRO A 73 -12.15 -19.74 -5.75
C PRO A 73 -12.97 -20.17 -6.97
N SER A 74 -14.26 -19.86 -7.00
CA SER A 74 -15.09 -20.17 -8.17
C SER A 74 -14.59 -19.41 -9.42
N ARG A 75 -15.01 -19.80 -10.63
CA ARG A 75 -14.64 -19.04 -11.85
C ARG A 75 -15.26 -17.64 -11.86
N ASN A 76 -16.34 -17.43 -11.12
CA ASN A 76 -17.06 -16.16 -11.05
C ASN A 76 -16.40 -15.18 -10.05
N GLU A 77 -15.60 -15.70 -9.12
CA GLU A 77 -14.84 -14.89 -8.13
C GLU A 77 -13.55 -14.31 -8.75
N ILE A 78 -13.71 -13.47 -9.77
CA ILE A 78 -12.58 -12.85 -10.50
C ILE A 78 -11.70 -12.03 -9.56
N VAL A 79 -12.31 -11.25 -8.65
CA VAL A 79 -11.59 -10.40 -7.70
C VAL A 79 -10.65 -11.23 -6.82
N MET A 80 -11.16 -12.32 -6.23
CA MET A 80 -10.37 -13.24 -5.40
C MET A 80 -9.19 -13.85 -6.14
N ARG A 81 -9.35 -14.17 -7.43
CA ARG A 81 -8.27 -14.71 -8.27
C ARG A 81 -7.22 -13.65 -8.61
N VAL A 82 -7.63 -12.42 -8.88
CA VAL A 82 -6.70 -11.30 -9.10
C VAL A 82 -5.91 -11.01 -7.83
N ASP A 83 -6.55 -11.02 -6.65
CA ASP A 83 -5.86 -10.84 -5.36
C ASP A 83 -4.91 -11.99 -5.03
N PHE A 84 -5.25 -13.22 -5.43
CA PHE A 84 -4.34 -14.35 -5.31
C PHE A 84 -3.10 -14.16 -6.20
N SER A 85 -3.29 -13.71 -7.44
CA SER A 85 -2.17 -13.36 -8.33
C SER A 85 -1.33 -12.22 -7.77
N ALA A 86 -1.93 -11.20 -7.17
CA ALA A 86 -1.21 -10.12 -6.49
C ALA A 86 -0.31 -10.68 -5.36
N MET A 87 -0.83 -11.59 -4.54
CA MET A 87 -0.05 -12.25 -3.49
C MET A 87 1.16 -13.01 -4.07
N LEU A 88 0.99 -13.73 -5.19
CA LEU A 88 2.08 -14.45 -5.85
C LEU A 88 3.13 -13.49 -6.44
N ILE A 89 2.69 -12.38 -7.01
CA ILE A 89 3.57 -11.32 -7.51
C ILE A 89 4.40 -10.74 -6.35
N THR A 90 3.75 -10.34 -5.25
CA THR A 90 4.45 -9.84 -4.06
C THR A 90 5.43 -10.88 -3.52
N ALA A 91 5.06 -12.16 -3.46
CA ALA A 91 5.99 -13.22 -3.04
C ALA A 91 7.21 -13.32 -3.96
N THR A 92 7.01 -13.15 -5.28
CA THR A 92 8.07 -13.15 -6.29
C THR A 92 9.02 -11.96 -6.09
N GLU A 93 8.50 -10.77 -5.85
CA GLU A 93 9.31 -9.58 -5.54
C GLU A 93 10.17 -9.80 -4.29
N HIS A 94 9.57 -10.38 -3.24
CA HIS A 94 10.27 -10.74 -2.02
C HIS A 94 11.37 -11.80 -2.23
N ILE A 95 11.28 -12.66 -3.24
CA ILE A 95 12.40 -13.56 -3.62
C ILE A 95 13.60 -12.74 -4.09
N PHE A 96 13.38 -11.74 -4.96
CA PHE A 96 14.45 -10.86 -5.42
C PHE A 96 15.04 -10.02 -4.28
N LEU A 97 14.19 -9.45 -3.43
CA LEU A 97 14.61 -8.68 -2.25
C LEU A 97 15.40 -9.54 -1.26
N CYS A 98 14.92 -10.77 -0.97
CA CYS A 98 15.61 -11.69 -0.09
C CYS A 98 16.98 -12.09 -0.66
N THR A 99 17.06 -12.33 -1.97
CA THR A 99 18.33 -12.63 -2.66
C THR A 99 19.29 -11.46 -2.56
N PHE A 100 18.84 -10.24 -2.86
CA PHE A 100 19.64 -9.03 -2.72
C PHE A 100 20.16 -8.84 -1.29
N VAL A 101 19.26 -8.89 -0.30
CA VAL A 101 19.63 -8.72 1.12
C VAL A 101 20.65 -9.78 1.55
N SER A 102 20.48 -11.03 1.11
CA SER A 102 21.41 -12.12 1.40
C SER A 102 22.78 -11.89 0.75
N LEU A 103 22.84 -11.41 -0.49
CA LEU A 103 24.10 -11.07 -1.17
C LEU A 103 24.81 -9.89 -0.50
N VAL A 104 24.08 -8.85 -0.08
CA VAL A 104 24.65 -7.73 0.69
C VAL A 104 25.22 -8.22 2.01
N PHE A 105 24.50 -9.07 2.74
CA PHE A 105 24.99 -9.67 3.98
C PHE A 105 26.27 -10.48 3.73
N ILE A 106 26.29 -11.35 2.72
CA ILE A 106 27.48 -12.15 2.37
C ILE A 106 28.66 -11.24 2.06
N LYS A 107 28.43 -10.18 1.28
CA LYS A 107 29.46 -9.21 0.93
C LYS A 107 30.02 -8.48 2.15
N LEU A 108 29.16 -8.09 3.10
CA LEU A 108 29.58 -7.30 4.27
C LEU A 108 30.19 -8.15 5.39
N GLU A 109 29.69 -9.36 5.63
CA GLU A 109 30.15 -10.23 6.71
C GLU A 109 31.34 -11.10 6.28
N PHE A 110 31.32 -11.61 5.06
CA PHE A 110 32.28 -12.60 4.56
C PHE A 110 33.23 -12.03 3.49
N ASP A 111 33.50 -10.72 3.50
CA ASP A 111 34.44 -10.11 2.54
C ASP A 111 35.82 -10.77 2.58
N TYR A 112 36.24 -11.26 3.76
CA TYR A 112 37.51 -11.97 3.97
C TYR A 112 37.57 -13.37 3.34
N LEU A 113 36.44 -13.97 2.96
CA LEU A 113 36.41 -15.27 2.28
C LEU A 113 36.76 -15.15 0.79
N PHE A 114 36.65 -13.95 0.22
CA PHE A 114 37.01 -13.72 -1.17
C PHE A 114 38.51 -13.44 -1.29
N GLU A 115 39.14 -13.98 -2.34
CA GLU A 115 40.55 -13.73 -2.58
C GLU A 115 40.82 -12.23 -2.75
N PRO A 116 41.97 -11.71 -2.27
CA PRO A 116 42.29 -10.28 -2.33
C PRO A 116 42.35 -9.69 -3.75
N GLY A 117 42.26 -10.51 -4.82
CA GLY A 117 42.14 -10.07 -6.21
C GLY A 117 40.75 -10.27 -6.85
N TYR A 118 39.85 -11.03 -6.22
CA TYR A 118 38.52 -11.34 -6.75
C TYR A 118 37.41 -11.12 -5.71
N PRO A 119 37.30 -9.92 -5.11
CA PRO A 119 36.18 -9.62 -4.23
C PRO A 119 34.87 -9.71 -5.01
N LEU A 120 33.80 -10.19 -4.36
CA LEU A 120 32.46 -10.16 -4.94
C LEU A 120 32.08 -8.71 -5.33
N PRO A 121 31.86 -8.39 -6.62
CA PRO A 121 31.53 -7.05 -7.06
C PRO A 121 30.09 -6.68 -6.71
N TRP A 122 29.86 -5.41 -6.38
CA TRP A 122 28.55 -4.85 -6.09
C TRP A 122 27.58 -4.98 -7.27
N THR A 123 28.08 -4.94 -8.52
CA THR A 123 27.25 -5.20 -9.71
C THR A 123 26.56 -6.57 -9.65
N ILE A 124 27.23 -7.62 -9.15
CA ILE A 124 26.61 -8.94 -8.94
C ILE A 124 25.65 -8.91 -7.76
N VAL A 125 26.03 -8.25 -6.66
CA VAL A 125 25.18 -8.08 -5.46
C VAL A 125 23.85 -7.40 -5.82
N PHE A 126 23.87 -6.38 -6.68
CA PHE A 126 22.70 -5.62 -7.13
C PHE A 126 21.92 -6.29 -8.28
N CYS A 127 22.44 -7.36 -8.88
CA CYS A 127 21.78 -8.06 -10.00
C CYS A 127 20.31 -8.44 -9.71
N PRO A 128 19.93 -8.97 -8.53
CA PRO A 128 18.53 -9.25 -8.22
C PRO A 128 17.64 -8.00 -8.24
N LEU A 129 18.17 -6.83 -7.84
CA LEU A 129 17.43 -5.58 -7.90
C LEU A 129 17.26 -5.07 -9.33
N PHE A 130 18.26 -5.26 -10.21
CA PHE A 130 18.12 -4.92 -11.63
C PHE A 130 17.01 -5.76 -12.27
N SER A 131 17.00 -7.06 -12.01
CA SER A 131 15.93 -7.96 -12.46
C SER A 131 14.57 -7.56 -11.89
N LEU A 132 14.51 -7.22 -10.60
CA LEU A 132 13.30 -6.73 -9.95
C LEU A 132 12.79 -5.43 -10.59
N SER A 133 13.65 -4.46 -10.88
CA SER A 133 13.27 -3.21 -11.53
C SER A 133 12.68 -3.43 -12.93
N ILE A 134 13.25 -4.33 -13.72
CA ILE A 134 12.71 -4.68 -15.06
C ILE A 134 11.36 -5.39 -14.91
N LEU A 135 11.27 -6.37 -14.00
CA LEU A 135 10.04 -7.09 -13.71
C LEU A 135 8.93 -6.14 -13.21
N SER A 136 9.30 -5.14 -12.42
CA SER A 136 8.39 -4.14 -11.86
C SER A 136 7.69 -3.31 -12.94
N ILE A 137 8.31 -3.11 -14.11
CA ILE A 137 7.63 -2.44 -15.25
C ILE A 137 6.44 -3.28 -15.72
N GLY A 138 6.65 -4.60 -15.88
CA GLY A 138 5.60 -5.53 -16.28
C GLY A 138 4.51 -5.67 -15.20
N ILE A 139 4.91 -5.70 -13.93
CA ILE A 139 3.98 -5.74 -12.81
C ILE A 139 3.17 -4.44 -12.72
N ALA A 140 3.78 -3.27 -12.91
CA ALA A 140 3.06 -1.99 -12.91
C ALA A 140 1.96 -1.95 -14.00
N ILE A 141 2.25 -2.45 -15.21
CA ILE A 141 1.24 -2.58 -16.28
C ILE A 141 0.13 -3.56 -15.86
N TRP A 142 0.49 -4.69 -15.25
CA TRP A 142 -0.48 -5.65 -14.72
C TRP A 142 -1.37 -5.03 -13.64
N SER A 143 -0.78 -4.28 -12.70
CA SER A 143 -1.48 -3.61 -11.60
C SER A 143 -2.43 -2.53 -12.11
N LEU A 144 -2.02 -1.72 -13.09
CA LEU A 144 -2.88 -0.74 -13.76
C LEU A 144 -4.09 -1.40 -14.43
N ARG A 145 -3.89 -2.56 -15.09
CA ARG A 145 -4.98 -3.29 -15.76
C ARG A 145 -6.01 -3.86 -14.78
N HIS A 146 -5.59 -4.18 -13.56
CA HIS A 146 -6.41 -4.84 -12.55
C HIS A 146 -6.81 -3.94 -11.37
N ASP A 147 -6.57 -2.63 -11.48
CA ASP A 147 -6.86 -1.63 -10.44
C ASP A 147 -6.24 -2.01 -9.08
N LYS A 148 -4.96 -2.37 -9.11
CA LYS A 148 -4.14 -2.70 -7.93
C LYS A 148 -3.09 -1.61 -7.67
N PRO A 149 -2.77 -1.32 -6.40
CA PRO A 149 -1.70 -0.38 -6.06
C PRO A 149 -0.35 -0.95 -6.50
N PHE A 150 0.56 -0.07 -6.93
CA PHE A 150 1.86 -0.44 -7.46
C PHE A 150 2.97 0.53 -6.98
N GLU A 151 2.88 0.97 -5.72
CA GLU A 151 3.76 2.00 -5.14
C GLU A 151 5.25 1.60 -5.18
N PHE A 152 5.57 0.36 -4.78
CA PHE A 152 6.96 -0.13 -4.72
C PHE A 152 7.50 -0.49 -6.10
N GLU A 153 6.65 -1.06 -6.96
CA GLU A 153 6.97 -1.43 -8.34
C GLU A 153 7.31 -0.19 -9.15
N PHE A 154 6.53 0.88 -8.98
CA PHE A 154 6.84 2.19 -9.55
C PHE A 154 8.18 2.72 -9.05
N PHE A 155 8.46 2.60 -7.75
CA PHE A 155 9.73 3.03 -7.15
C PHE A 155 10.92 2.26 -7.73
N TYR A 156 10.85 0.93 -7.83
CA TYR A 156 11.93 0.11 -8.39
C TYR A 156 12.13 0.35 -9.89
N ALA A 157 11.05 0.50 -10.65
CA ALA A 157 11.12 0.75 -12.10
C ALA A 157 11.79 2.09 -12.42
N ILE A 158 11.39 3.18 -11.75
CA ILE A 158 11.96 4.51 -12.01
C ILE A 158 13.40 4.61 -11.52
N ASN A 159 13.73 3.97 -10.40
CA ASN A 159 15.07 4.02 -9.84
C ASN A 159 16.03 2.96 -10.40
N ILE A 160 15.72 2.30 -11.53
CA ILE A 160 16.65 1.31 -12.11
C ILE A 160 18.03 1.92 -12.42
N VAL A 161 18.05 3.13 -12.96
CA VAL A 161 19.29 3.85 -13.29
C VAL A 161 20.09 4.18 -12.02
N GLN A 162 19.39 4.58 -10.95
CA GLN A 162 19.98 4.84 -9.65
C GLN A 162 20.71 3.62 -9.10
N LEU A 163 20.05 2.45 -9.18
CA LEU A 163 20.60 1.20 -8.66
C LEU A 163 21.86 0.81 -9.43
N VAL A 164 21.87 0.99 -10.75
CA VAL A 164 23.06 0.75 -11.60
C VAL A 164 24.20 1.69 -11.21
N PHE A 165 23.91 2.99 -11.04
CA PHE A 165 24.93 3.97 -10.63
C PHE A 165 25.50 3.68 -9.24
N ILE A 166 24.68 3.26 -8.27
CA ILE A 166 25.16 2.87 -6.94
C ILE A 166 26.12 1.68 -7.06
N ALA A 167 25.74 0.63 -7.82
CA ALA A 167 26.59 -0.53 -8.00
C ALA A 167 27.95 -0.18 -8.61
N PHE A 168 27.95 0.60 -9.71
CA PHE A 168 29.19 1.02 -10.38
C PHE A 168 30.04 1.95 -9.53
N LYS A 169 29.41 2.83 -8.74
CA LYS A 169 30.11 3.70 -7.80
C LYS A 169 30.78 2.91 -6.69
N LEU A 170 30.08 1.93 -6.11
CA LEU A 170 30.63 1.05 -5.07
C LEU A 170 31.72 0.11 -5.61
N ASP A 171 31.64 -0.29 -6.88
CA ASP A 171 32.69 -1.03 -7.60
C ASP A 171 33.86 -0.13 -8.08
N LYS A 172 33.84 1.16 -7.78
CA LYS A 172 34.86 2.14 -8.20
C LYS A 172 35.06 2.22 -9.72
N GLN A 173 34.07 1.81 -10.51
CA GLN A 173 34.09 1.96 -11.97
C GLN A 173 33.77 3.40 -12.38
N VAL A 174 33.09 4.14 -11.50
CA VAL A 174 32.66 5.52 -11.72
C VAL A 174 33.09 6.38 -10.53
N ASP A 175 33.75 7.50 -10.80
CA ASP A 175 34.32 8.42 -9.80
C ASP A 175 33.40 9.62 -9.46
N TRP A 176 32.20 9.67 -10.03
CA TRP A 176 31.22 10.75 -9.84
C TRP A 176 30.86 11.03 -8.37
N THR A 177 30.41 12.25 -8.07
CA THR A 177 29.88 12.58 -6.74
C THR A 177 28.61 11.79 -6.45
N TRP A 178 28.36 11.52 -5.17
CA TRP A 178 27.12 10.91 -4.70
C TRP A 178 25.90 11.76 -5.06
N ALA A 179 26.06 13.09 -5.13
CA ALA A 179 25.01 13.96 -5.64
C ALA A 179 24.56 13.59 -7.06
N VAL A 180 25.51 13.29 -7.96
CA VAL A 180 25.21 12.84 -9.33
C VAL A 180 24.62 11.43 -9.33
N VAL A 181 25.19 10.53 -8.54
CA VAL A 181 24.68 9.16 -8.39
C VAL A 181 23.22 9.19 -7.95
N PHE A 182 22.83 10.07 -7.02
CA PHE A 182 21.48 10.18 -6.47
C PHE A 182 20.46 10.97 -7.32
N ILE A 183 20.81 11.45 -8.52
CA ILE A 183 19.93 12.29 -9.35
C ILE A 183 18.52 11.66 -9.56
N PRO A 184 18.37 10.39 -9.95
CA PRO A 184 17.03 9.80 -10.11
C PRO A 184 16.20 9.84 -8.81
N LEU A 185 16.80 9.57 -7.65
CA LEU A 185 16.09 9.63 -6.37
C LEU A 185 15.69 11.06 -6.01
N TRP A 186 16.53 12.06 -6.33
CA TRP A 186 16.17 13.49 -6.22
C TRP A 186 14.95 13.82 -7.05
N VAL A 187 14.86 13.33 -8.29
CA VAL A 187 13.70 13.56 -9.18
C VAL A 187 12.44 12.98 -8.55
N VAL A 188 12.48 11.72 -8.09
CA VAL A 188 11.32 11.05 -7.48
C VAL A 188 10.85 11.78 -6.22
N LEU A 189 11.75 12.09 -5.30
CA LEU A 189 11.38 12.77 -4.05
C LEU A 189 10.97 14.22 -4.28
N SER A 190 11.53 14.92 -5.27
CA SER A 190 11.10 16.27 -5.63
C SER A 190 9.68 16.27 -6.20
N LEU A 191 9.36 15.30 -7.07
CA LEU A 191 7.99 15.13 -7.58
C LEU A 191 7.01 14.78 -6.45
N ALA A 192 7.41 13.91 -5.52
CA ALA A 192 6.63 13.62 -4.32
C ALA A 192 6.40 14.88 -3.46
N ALA A 193 7.41 15.75 -3.33
CA ALA A 193 7.30 17.02 -2.61
C ALA A 193 6.26 17.95 -3.25
N VAL A 194 6.26 18.06 -4.57
CA VAL A 194 5.26 18.82 -5.33
C VAL A 194 3.86 18.21 -5.14
N GLY A 195 3.74 16.88 -5.16
CA GLY A 195 2.49 16.18 -4.88
C GLY A 195 1.94 16.46 -3.48
N VAL A 196 2.81 16.47 -2.46
CA VAL A 196 2.44 16.84 -1.08
C VAL A 196 2.03 18.30 -0.99
N LEU A 197 2.77 19.22 -1.63
CA LEU A 197 2.41 20.64 -1.65
C LEU A 197 1.03 20.85 -2.27
N TYR A 198 0.74 20.16 -3.38
CA TYR A 198 -0.58 20.18 -4.00
C TYR A 198 -1.66 19.64 -3.05
N ALA A 199 -1.42 18.51 -2.39
CA ALA A 199 -2.35 17.94 -1.41
C ALA A 199 -2.61 18.87 -0.22
N LEU A 200 -1.60 19.61 0.24
CA LEU A 200 -1.75 20.63 1.29
C LEU A 200 -2.60 21.81 0.82
N VAL A 201 -2.35 22.34 -0.38
CA VAL A 201 -3.16 23.42 -0.96
C VAL A 201 -4.61 22.97 -1.13
N LEU A 202 -4.83 21.76 -1.66
CA LEU A 202 -6.16 21.18 -1.80
C LEU A 202 -6.84 21.02 -0.43
N SER A 203 -6.11 20.62 0.60
CA SER A 203 -6.62 20.52 1.97
C SER A 203 -7.09 21.87 2.51
N VAL A 204 -6.34 22.95 2.28
CA VAL A 204 -6.73 24.31 2.68
C VAL A 204 -8.00 24.78 1.95
N VAL A 205 -8.09 24.51 0.65
CA VAL A 205 -9.29 24.83 -0.16
C VAL A 205 -10.49 24.02 0.33
N LEU A 206 -10.31 22.72 0.58
CA LEU A 206 -11.38 21.84 1.04
C LEU A 206 -11.89 22.24 2.43
N ILE A 207 -11.03 22.67 3.35
CA ILE A 207 -11.45 23.20 4.66
C ILE A 207 -12.47 24.34 4.51
N ARG A 208 -12.31 25.21 3.50
CA ARG A 208 -13.24 26.31 3.22
C ARG A 208 -14.48 25.87 2.45
N SER A 209 -14.40 24.79 1.69
CA SER A 209 -15.50 24.30 0.88
C SER A 209 -16.66 23.75 1.74
N ARG A 210 -17.86 24.30 1.55
CA ARG A 210 -19.08 23.86 2.24
C ARG A 210 -19.75 22.64 1.60
N HIS A 211 -19.41 22.35 0.34
CA HIS A 211 -20.02 21.26 -0.45
C HIS A 211 -19.60 19.85 -0.03
N PHE A 212 -18.52 19.70 0.73
CA PHE A 212 -18.01 18.39 1.13
C PHE A 212 -18.41 18.01 2.55
N ILE A 213 -18.64 16.71 2.78
CA ILE A 213 -18.93 16.13 4.08
C ILE A 213 -17.77 16.43 5.06
N PRO A 214 -18.04 16.87 6.31
CA PRO A 214 -16.98 17.19 7.27
C PRO A 214 -15.96 16.07 7.51
N ALA A 215 -16.40 14.80 7.47
CA ALA A 215 -15.54 13.64 7.62
C ALA A 215 -14.51 13.52 6.49
N HIS A 216 -14.96 13.64 5.23
CA HIS A 216 -14.09 13.62 4.06
C HIS A 216 -13.06 14.75 4.10
N ARG A 217 -13.48 15.98 4.45
CA ARG A 217 -12.55 17.12 4.61
C ARG A 217 -11.44 16.83 5.62
N ARG A 218 -11.80 16.30 6.80
CA ARG A 218 -10.82 15.97 7.84
C ARG A 218 -9.84 14.90 7.36
N GLN A 219 -10.34 13.87 6.67
CA GLN A 219 -9.53 12.78 6.15
C GLN A 219 -8.47 13.26 5.14
N HIS A 220 -8.85 14.14 4.20
CA HIS A 220 -7.90 14.74 3.26
C HIS A 220 -6.81 15.54 3.98
N VAL A 221 -7.19 16.35 4.97
CA VAL A 221 -6.25 17.14 5.78
C VAL A 221 -5.28 16.23 6.54
N TYR A 222 -5.77 15.20 7.22
CA TYR A 222 -4.92 14.25 7.94
C TYR A 222 -3.97 13.51 7.01
N SER A 223 -4.47 13.04 5.87
CA SER A 223 -3.66 12.38 4.84
C SER A 223 -2.55 13.32 4.35
N ALA A 224 -2.86 14.56 3.97
CA ALA A 224 -1.87 15.51 3.48
C ALA A 224 -0.79 15.83 4.53
N ILE A 225 -1.18 15.99 5.81
CA ILE A 225 -0.23 16.21 6.91
C ILE A 225 0.69 15.00 7.08
N LEU A 226 0.16 13.79 7.11
CA LEU A 226 0.96 12.57 7.28
C LEU A 226 1.92 12.34 6.10
N HIS A 227 1.47 12.58 4.86
CA HIS A 227 2.35 12.53 3.69
C HIS A 227 3.45 13.61 3.75
N THR A 228 3.19 14.77 4.35
CA THR A 228 4.22 15.81 4.59
C THR A 228 5.30 15.30 5.53
N PHE A 229 4.91 14.67 6.64
CA PHE A 229 5.85 14.05 7.60
C PHE A 229 6.52 12.78 7.06
N PHE A 230 6.08 12.25 5.93
CA PHE A 230 6.78 11.20 5.21
C PHE A 230 7.80 11.76 4.21
N VAL A 231 7.38 12.65 3.30
CA VAL A 231 8.22 13.09 2.17
C VAL A 231 9.30 14.09 2.59
N ILE A 232 8.97 15.07 3.43
CA ILE A 232 9.94 16.11 3.81
C ILE A 232 11.13 15.51 4.58
N PRO A 233 10.93 14.65 5.60
CA PRO A 233 12.06 14.02 6.27
C PRO A 233 12.86 13.08 5.35
N ALA A 234 12.23 12.42 4.37
CA ALA A 234 12.94 11.59 3.38
C ALA A 234 13.86 12.44 2.48
N LEU A 235 13.41 13.63 2.07
CA LEU A 235 14.23 14.61 1.34
C LEU A 235 15.39 15.12 2.18
N VAL A 236 15.15 15.49 3.45
CA VAL A 236 16.22 15.93 4.36
C VAL A 236 17.26 14.84 4.55
N CYS A 237 16.84 13.58 4.71
CA CYS A 237 17.74 12.43 4.73
C CYS A 237 18.61 12.35 3.46
N LEU A 238 18.00 12.49 2.28
CA LEU A 238 18.74 12.45 1.02
C LEU A 238 19.81 13.56 0.94
N VAL A 239 19.47 14.79 1.35
CA VAL A 239 20.43 15.91 1.44
C VAL A 239 21.61 15.55 2.35
N LEU A 240 21.30 15.11 3.58
CA LEU A 240 22.30 14.83 4.61
C LEU A 240 23.21 13.65 4.23
N LEU A 241 22.64 12.58 3.69
CA LEU A 241 23.40 11.41 3.24
C LEU A 241 24.33 11.76 2.09
N THR A 242 23.82 12.50 1.09
CA THR A 242 24.61 12.94 -0.05
C THR A 242 25.81 13.76 0.43
N GLY A 243 25.57 14.76 1.29
CA GLY A 243 26.64 15.60 1.84
C GLY A 243 27.68 14.81 2.63
N LYS A 244 27.24 13.87 3.48
CA LYS A 244 28.15 12.98 4.23
C LYS A 244 29.02 12.13 3.31
N LEU A 245 28.39 11.43 2.35
CA LEU A 245 29.09 10.53 1.46
C LEU A 245 30.06 11.25 0.51
N ASP A 246 29.69 12.46 0.04
CA ASP A 246 30.59 13.29 -0.79
C ASP A 246 31.78 13.83 0.00
N SER A 247 31.58 14.22 1.27
CA SER A 247 32.69 14.69 2.13
C SER A 247 33.74 13.60 2.40
N MET A 248 33.35 12.32 2.38
CA MET A 248 34.27 11.20 2.57
C MET A 248 35.14 10.92 1.34
N ASN A 249 34.62 11.21 0.14
CA ASN A 249 35.32 10.97 -1.12
C ASN A 249 36.20 12.16 -1.55
N TRP A 250 35.85 13.38 -1.14
CA TRP A 250 36.54 14.62 -1.58
C TRP A 250 36.92 15.49 -0.37
N PRO A 251 37.88 15.07 0.47
CA PRO A 251 38.26 15.81 1.68
C PRO A 251 38.82 17.21 1.40
N ASP A 252 39.39 17.44 0.22
CA ASP A 252 40.07 18.68 -0.15
C ASP A 252 39.15 19.92 -0.26
N LYS A 253 37.82 19.74 -0.27
CA LYS A 253 36.86 20.85 -0.46
C LYS A 253 36.27 21.44 0.84
N GLY A 254 36.73 21.01 2.01
CA GLY A 254 36.33 21.57 3.31
C GLY A 254 35.79 20.51 4.28
N SER A 255 36.21 20.64 5.54
CA SER A 255 35.87 19.85 6.74
C SER A 255 35.16 18.50 6.50
N VAL A 256 35.86 17.40 6.80
CA VAL A 256 35.26 16.07 6.95
C VAL A 256 33.98 16.21 7.76
N SER A 257 32.83 15.85 7.18
CA SER A 257 31.56 15.97 7.89
C SER A 257 31.59 15.00 9.07
N GLU A 258 31.70 15.53 10.30
CA GLU A 258 31.59 14.77 11.56
C GLU A 258 30.18 14.17 11.76
N LEU A 259 29.26 14.42 10.83
CA LEU A 259 27.90 13.92 10.86
C LEU A 259 27.90 12.38 10.90
N SER A 260 27.41 11.79 11.99
CA SER A 260 27.21 10.34 12.09
C SER A 260 26.15 9.83 11.10
N TYR A 261 26.26 8.57 10.65
CA TYR A 261 25.25 7.92 9.81
C TYR A 261 23.89 7.85 10.52
N THR A 262 23.90 7.62 11.85
CA THR A 262 22.68 7.65 12.67
C THR A 262 21.95 8.99 12.54
N LEU A 263 22.67 10.11 12.61
CA LEU A 263 22.06 11.44 12.51
C LEU A 263 21.65 11.78 11.07
N ALA A 264 22.44 11.39 10.07
CA ALA A 264 22.09 11.58 8.66
C ALA A 264 20.81 10.82 8.28
N MET A 265 20.59 9.61 8.83
CA MET A 265 19.42 8.77 8.56
C MET A 265 18.25 8.99 9.53
N ALA A 266 18.40 9.79 10.58
CA ALA A 266 17.32 10.05 11.54
C ALA A 266 16.04 10.60 10.89
N PRO A 267 16.09 11.50 9.89
CA PRO A 267 14.88 11.94 9.20
C PRO A 267 14.16 10.80 8.45
N LEU A 268 14.90 9.81 7.92
CA LEU A 268 14.29 8.64 7.29
C LEU A 268 13.58 7.73 8.29
N GLN A 269 14.10 7.63 9.52
CA GLN A 269 13.39 6.96 10.62
C GLN A 269 12.04 7.62 10.90
N VAL A 270 12.01 8.96 10.90
CA VAL A 270 10.76 9.72 11.05
C VAL A 270 9.80 9.40 9.89
N SER A 271 10.29 9.38 8.64
CA SER A 271 9.47 9.01 7.49
C SER A 271 8.82 7.63 7.63
N PHE A 272 9.60 6.59 7.94
CA PHE A 272 9.07 5.24 8.11
C PHE A 272 8.13 5.11 9.31
N PHE A 273 8.36 5.86 10.38
CA PHE A 273 7.47 5.92 11.54
C PHE A 273 6.10 6.49 11.16
N PHE A 274 6.06 7.61 10.44
CA PHE A 274 4.79 8.18 9.96
C PHE A 274 4.12 7.29 8.90
N MET A 275 4.90 6.58 8.07
CA MET A 275 4.38 5.57 7.15
C MET A 275 3.73 4.39 7.89
N ALA A 276 4.31 3.96 9.02
CA ALA A 276 3.71 2.94 9.88
C ALA A 276 2.39 3.44 10.49
N ILE A 277 2.32 4.69 10.95
CA ILE A 277 1.09 5.30 11.46
C ILE A 277 -0.01 5.36 10.39
N MET A 278 0.33 5.80 9.17
CA MET A 278 -0.59 5.80 8.03
C MET A 278 -1.13 4.40 7.72
N SER A 279 -0.24 3.40 7.76
CA SER A 279 -0.55 2.00 7.51
C SER A 279 -1.38 1.35 8.61
N ALA A 280 -1.28 1.85 9.85
CA ALA A 280 -2.06 1.37 10.98
C ALA A 280 -3.53 1.85 10.93
N GLY A 281 -3.89 2.74 10.01
CA GLY A 281 -5.27 3.21 9.84
C GLY A 281 -5.50 4.66 10.26
N PHE A 282 -4.49 5.34 10.81
CA PHE A 282 -4.53 6.77 11.07
C PHE A 282 -4.35 7.52 9.74
N GLY A 283 -5.46 7.94 9.13
CA GLY A 283 -5.48 8.55 7.79
C GLY A 283 -6.75 8.22 7.00
N GLY A 284 -7.54 7.26 7.50
CA GLY A 284 -8.80 6.85 6.90
C GLY A 284 -8.65 5.86 5.74
N PRO A 285 -9.76 5.38 5.16
CA PRO A 285 -9.74 4.41 4.06
C PRO A 285 -8.87 4.85 2.87
N SER A 286 -8.78 6.16 2.60
CA SER A 286 -7.99 6.68 1.48
C SER A 286 -6.48 6.58 1.69
N SER A 287 -5.98 6.49 2.93
CA SER A 287 -4.54 6.34 3.20
C SER A 287 -4.09 4.87 3.08
N THR A 288 -5.03 3.94 3.16
CA THR A 288 -4.81 2.48 3.09
C THR A 288 -5.94 1.83 2.28
N PRO A 289 -6.10 2.15 0.98
CA PRO A 289 -7.27 1.74 0.20
C PRO A 289 -7.42 0.22 0.05
N GLN A 290 -6.35 -0.55 0.24
CA GLN A 290 -6.38 -2.00 0.09
C GLN A 290 -5.61 -2.71 1.20
N THR A 291 -6.31 -3.61 1.88
CA THR A 291 -5.75 -4.55 2.87
C THR A 291 -5.54 -5.91 2.20
N ASN A 292 -4.47 -6.61 2.57
CA ASN A 292 -4.15 -7.91 1.96
C ASN A 292 -5.14 -8.99 2.40
N ILE A 293 -6.12 -9.32 1.56
CA ILE A 293 -7.12 -10.37 1.85
C ILE A 293 -6.53 -11.78 1.81
N TRP A 294 -5.45 -12.00 1.05
CA TRP A 294 -4.77 -13.29 0.95
C TRP A 294 -3.65 -13.48 1.97
N TRP A 295 -3.51 -12.57 2.93
CA TRP A 295 -2.48 -12.72 3.94
C TRP A 295 -2.72 -13.99 4.76
N PHE A 296 -1.75 -14.91 4.77
CA PHE A 296 -1.89 -16.27 5.32
C PHE A 296 -3.12 -17.05 4.81
N GLY A 297 -3.57 -16.79 3.57
CA GLY A 297 -4.70 -17.51 2.98
C GLY A 297 -6.06 -17.25 3.65
N LEU A 298 -6.18 -16.17 4.45
CA LEU A 298 -7.37 -15.82 5.22
C LEU A 298 -8.61 -15.52 4.37
N ARG A 299 -8.42 -15.07 3.12
CA ARG A 299 -9.49 -14.59 2.20
C ARG A 299 -10.31 -13.41 2.72
N LYS A 300 -9.87 -12.81 3.83
CA LYS A 300 -10.43 -11.65 4.51
C LYS A 300 -9.28 -10.83 5.09
N PRO A 301 -9.45 -9.52 5.33
CA PRO A 301 -8.46 -8.73 6.04
C PRO A 301 -8.24 -9.24 7.47
N LEU A 302 -7.02 -9.13 8.01
CA LEU A 302 -6.64 -9.72 9.30
C LEU A 302 -7.55 -9.28 10.44
N CYS A 303 -7.70 -7.98 10.65
CA CYS A 303 -8.38 -7.46 11.82
C CYS A 303 -9.87 -7.86 11.85
N PRO A 304 -10.65 -7.70 10.77
CA PRO A 304 -11.98 -8.30 10.66
C PRO A 304 -11.99 -9.80 10.97
N PHE A 305 -11.05 -10.57 10.42
CA PHE A 305 -10.95 -12.01 10.71
C PHE A 305 -10.68 -12.32 12.20
N LEU A 306 -9.79 -11.55 12.85
CA LEU A 306 -9.50 -11.70 14.28
C LEU A 306 -10.68 -11.28 15.16
N LEU A 307 -11.41 -10.22 14.78
CA LEU A 307 -12.60 -9.77 15.50
C LEU A 307 -13.76 -10.77 15.37
N GLU A 308 -13.90 -11.44 14.23
CA GLU A 308 -14.86 -12.54 14.05
C GLU A 308 -14.52 -13.74 14.96
N LYS A 309 -13.23 -14.10 15.09
CA LYS A 309 -12.82 -15.23 15.94
C LYS A 309 -12.75 -14.92 17.43
N CYS A 310 -12.56 -13.66 17.81
CA CYS A 310 -12.41 -13.22 19.19
C CYS A 310 -13.57 -12.29 19.60
N PRO A 311 -14.73 -12.82 20.04
CA PRO A 311 -15.92 -12.01 20.34
C PRO A 311 -15.66 -10.98 21.46
N SER A 312 -14.81 -11.30 22.43
CA SER A 312 -14.40 -10.34 23.47
C SER A 312 -13.73 -9.10 22.88
N LEU A 313 -12.83 -9.28 21.90
CA LEU A 313 -12.16 -8.16 21.22
C LEU A 313 -13.12 -7.35 20.36
N ARG A 314 -14.13 -7.99 19.76
CA ARG A 314 -15.20 -7.31 19.00
C ARG A 314 -15.98 -6.34 19.87
N THR A 315 -16.33 -6.72 21.10
CA THR A 315 -17.04 -5.84 22.04
C THR A 315 -16.21 -4.60 22.40
N TYR A 316 -14.89 -4.76 22.62
CA TYR A 316 -13.99 -3.63 22.84
C TYR A 316 -13.81 -2.75 21.59
N ALA A 317 -13.78 -3.36 20.40
CA ALA A 317 -13.63 -2.63 19.14
C ALA A 317 -14.83 -1.74 18.79
N ASN A 318 -16.05 -2.11 19.23
CA ASN A 318 -17.26 -1.36 18.97
C ASN A 318 -17.39 -0.09 19.82
N VAL A 319 -16.47 0.16 20.75
CA VAL A 319 -16.45 1.40 21.54
C VAL A 319 -15.97 2.55 20.66
N SER A 320 -16.80 3.59 20.48
CA SER A 320 -16.40 4.86 19.88
C SER A 320 -16.39 5.97 20.93
N TYR A 321 -15.31 6.74 20.98
CA TYR A 321 -15.17 7.89 21.86
C TYR A 321 -15.47 9.16 21.07
N ARG A 322 -16.43 9.95 21.55
CA ARG A 322 -16.72 11.30 21.02
C ARG A 322 -16.07 12.34 21.91
N ILE A 323 -14.96 12.90 21.47
CA ILE A 323 -14.28 13.98 22.21
C ILE A 323 -14.71 15.33 21.62
N GLY A 324 -15.28 16.18 22.49
CA GLY A 324 -15.66 17.55 22.18
C GLY A 324 -17.12 17.76 21.79
N GLY A 325 -18.06 16.99 22.35
CA GLY A 325 -19.42 17.48 22.55
C GLY A 325 -19.42 18.31 23.82
N THR A 326 -19.59 19.63 23.70
CA THR A 326 -19.97 20.47 24.84
C THR A 326 -21.20 19.81 25.48
N ASN A 327 -21.13 19.49 26.77
CA ASN A 327 -22.29 19.07 27.56
C ASN A 327 -23.43 20.05 27.28
N ARG A 328 -24.37 19.64 26.42
CA ARG A 328 -25.68 20.25 26.30
C ARG A 328 -26.72 19.17 26.55
N ALA A 329 -26.49 18.46 27.65
CA ALA A 329 -27.40 17.51 28.27
C ALA A 329 -27.46 17.85 29.77
N ASP A 330 -27.63 19.13 30.08
CA ASP A 330 -28.35 19.53 31.29
C ASP A 330 -29.71 20.03 30.79
N ASN A 331 -30.76 19.34 31.21
CA ASN A 331 -32.18 19.67 31.06
C ASN A 331 -32.84 19.34 29.71
N GLU A 332 -33.25 18.07 29.54
CA GLU A 332 -34.66 17.74 29.27
C GLU A 332 -34.90 16.24 29.52
N PRO A 333 -35.86 15.85 30.38
CA PRO A 333 -36.17 14.45 30.63
C PRO A 333 -37.20 13.98 29.59
N GLU A 334 -36.75 13.28 28.55
CA GLU A 334 -37.66 12.59 27.63
C GLU A 334 -37.53 11.08 27.76
N ASN A 335 -38.57 10.53 28.37
CA ASN A 335 -39.18 9.21 28.23
C ASN A 335 -38.41 8.10 27.51
N GLY A 336 -38.34 6.96 28.20
CA GLY A 336 -37.79 5.72 27.73
C GLY A 336 -38.43 5.24 26.43
N GLU A 337 -37.60 5.13 25.41
CA GLU A 337 -37.58 3.99 24.49
C GLU A 337 -36.13 3.56 24.35
N GLU A 338 -35.69 2.67 25.24
CA GLU A 338 -34.51 1.82 25.03
C GLU A 338 -34.78 0.95 23.78
N ARG A 339 -34.52 1.50 22.59
CA ARG A 339 -34.27 0.68 21.41
C ARG A 339 -32.80 0.30 21.44
N GLU A 340 -32.51 -0.78 22.16
CA GLU A 340 -31.31 -1.58 21.97
C GLU A 340 -31.08 -1.77 20.47
N ALA A 341 -29.97 -1.25 19.98
CA ALA A 341 -29.46 -1.53 18.65
C ALA A 341 -28.93 -2.97 18.63
N VAL A 342 -29.83 -3.95 18.71
CA VAL A 342 -29.54 -5.32 18.27
C VAL A 342 -29.40 -5.24 16.76
N ILE A 343 -28.15 -5.21 16.30
CA ILE A 343 -27.80 -5.44 14.90
C ILE A 343 -28.20 -6.90 14.62
N GLY A 344 -29.44 -7.08 14.17
CA GLY A 344 -29.98 -8.37 13.78
C GLY A 344 -29.23 -8.90 12.56
N GLU A 345 -28.74 -10.13 12.68
CA GLU A 345 -28.19 -10.96 11.60
C GLU A 345 -29.22 -11.25 10.49
N GLU A 346 -30.50 -10.87 10.65
CA GLU A 346 -31.55 -11.11 9.66
C GLU A 346 -31.45 -10.29 8.36
N ASN A 347 -30.62 -9.23 8.31
CA ASN A 347 -30.44 -8.46 7.07
C ASN A 347 -29.39 -9.04 6.12
N GLU A 348 -28.42 -9.83 6.60
CA GLU A 348 -27.39 -10.40 5.72
C GLU A 348 -27.92 -11.59 4.90
N GLU A 349 -28.80 -12.43 5.45
CA GLU A 349 -29.39 -13.56 4.69
C GLU A 349 -30.41 -13.10 3.64
N ARG A 350 -31.10 -11.98 3.84
CA ARG A 350 -32.04 -11.44 2.85
C ARG A 350 -31.35 -10.80 1.66
N ASP A 351 -30.23 -10.10 1.89
CA ASP A 351 -29.52 -9.39 0.82
C ASP A 351 -28.72 -10.34 -0.09
N GLU A 352 -28.17 -11.46 0.42
CA GLU A 352 -27.55 -12.49 -0.45
C GLU A 352 -28.59 -13.22 -1.32
N ALA A 353 -29.80 -13.44 -0.80
CA ALA A 353 -30.90 -14.04 -1.56
C ALA A 353 -31.38 -13.11 -2.70
N ASP A 354 -31.51 -11.80 -2.44
CA ASP A 354 -31.93 -10.82 -3.44
C ASP A 354 -30.85 -10.58 -4.51
N VAL A 355 -29.58 -10.52 -4.14
CA VAL A 355 -28.47 -10.41 -5.12
C VAL A 355 -28.38 -11.69 -5.96
N GLY A 356 -28.54 -12.88 -5.34
CA GLY A 356 -28.60 -14.15 -6.05
C GLY A 356 -29.77 -14.25 -7.05
N ALA A 357 -30.93 -13.68 -6.69
CA ALA A 357 -32.10 -13.63 -7.56
C ALA A 357 -31.90 -12.67 -8.76
N ILE A 358 -31.26 -11.51 -8.55
CA ILE A 358 -30.97 -10.54 -9.62
C ILE A 358 -29.95 -11.10 -10.61
N VAL A 359 -28.90 -11.78 -10.12
CA VAL A 359 -27.88 -12.41 -10.99
C VAL A 359 -28.49 -13.53 -11.82
N ASN A 360 -29.27 -14.42 -11.21
CA ASN A 360 -29.98 -15.48 -11.95
C ASN A 360 -31.03 -14.93 -12.95
N GLY A 361 -31.69 -13.82 -12.60
CA GLY A 361 -32.65 -13.15 -13.49
C GLY A 361 -31.98 -12.59 -14.75
N ASN A 362 -30.80 -11.98 -14.61
CA ASN A 362 -30.03 -11.45 -15.73
C ASN A 362 -29.43 -12.56 -16.61
N GLU A 363 -28.99 -13.67 -16.03
CA GLU A 363 -28.44 -14.80 -16.78
C GLU A 363 -29.54 -15.53 -17.59
N ARG A 364 -30.75 -15.67 -17.02
CA ARG A 364 -31.93 -16.15 -17.77
C ARG A 364 -32.34 -15.21 -18.91
N ARG A 365 -32.29 -13.89 -18.69
CA ARG A 365 -32.55 -12.90 -19.76
C ARG A 365 -31.50 -12.93 -20.87
N ARG A 366 -30.23 -13.18 -20.53
CA ARG A 366 -29.15 -13.30 -21.51
C ARG A 366 -29.29 -14.59 -22.34
N ASN A 367 -29.57 -15.71 -21.69
CA ASN A 367 -29.83 -16.98 -22.37
C ASN A 367 -31.10 -16.95 -23.25
N GLN A 368 -32.12 -16.16 -22.89
CA GLN A 368 -33.26 -15.92 -23.78
C GLN A 368 -32.91 -15.04 -25.00
N ARG A 369 -32.03 -14.05 -24.83
CA ARG A 369 -31.56 -13.22 -25.95
C ARG A 369 -30.69 -14.00 -26.93
N ASP A 370 -29.85 -14.91 -26.43
CA ASP A 370 -29.00 -15.75 -27.29
C ASP A 370 -29.81 -16.83 -28.02
N LYS A 371 -30.87 -17.38 -27.40
CA LYS A 371 -31.81 -18.27 -28.09
C LYS A 371 -32.68 -17.55 -29.14
N GLY A 372 -32.85 -16.24 -29.04
CA GLY A 372 -33.63 -15.43 -29.99
C GLY A 372 -32.88 -15.02 -31.26
N ARG A 373 -31.54 -15.21 -31.32
CA ARG A 373 -30.72 -14.75 -32.47
C ARG A 373 -30.12 -15.85 -33.34
N GLY A 374 -30.51 -17.11 -33.12
CA GLY A 374 -30.14 -18.24 -33.98
C GLY A 374 -31.08 -18.46 -35.16
N SER A 375 -31.23 -17.48 -36.06
CA SER A 375 -31.77 -17.71 -37.41
C SER A 375 -31.43 -16.55 -38.34
N GLY A 376 -30.64 -16.84 -39.38
CA GLY A 376 -30.50 -15.99 -40.55
C GLY A 376 -29.10 -15.41 -40.80
N GLY A 377 -28.33 -16.12 -41.62
CA GLY A 377 -27.77 -15.53 -42.86
C GLY A 377 -26.58 -14.57 -42.79
N SER A 378 -25.43 -15.10 -43.22
CA SER A 378 -24.51 -14.56 -44.24
C SER A 378 -23.85 -13.17 -44.11
N GLN A 379 -22.50 -13.24 -44.02
CA GLN A 379 -21.47 -12.46 -44.75
C GLN A 379 -21.18 -10.97 -44.46
N ASN A 380 -19.86 -10.72 -44.52
CA ASN A 380 -19.06 -9.47 -44.56
C ASN A 380 -18.89 -8.72 -43.22
N SER A 381 -17.70 -8.71 -42.60
CA SER A 381 -16.47 -8.00 -43.00
C SER A 381 -16.61 -6.48 -42.94
N GLN A 382 -16.29 -5.87 -41.79
CA GLN A 382 -15.34 -4.74 -41.64
C GLN A 382 -15.51 -3.99 -40.30
N GLU A 383 -14.36 -3.61 -39.78
CA GLU A 383 -14.07 -2.48 -38.87
C GLU A 383 -14.61 -2.49 -37.43
N GLY A 384 -13.66 -2.69 -36.52
CA GLY A 384 -13.81 -2.50 -35.08
C GLY A 384 -14.03 -1.03 -34.73
N GLY A 385 -15.30 -0.64 -34.68
CA GLY A 385 -15.77 0.42 -33.80
C GLY A 385 -16.13 -0.19 -32.45
N GLN A 386 -15.49 0.26 -31.37
CA GLN A 386 -15.93 -0.07 -30.02
C GLN A 386 -17.41 0.29 -29.87
N ASN A 387 -18.24 -0.72 -29.61
CA ASN A 387 -19.68 -0.60 -29.60
C ASN A 387 -20.10 0.30 -28.41
N PRO A 388 -20.84 1.41 -28.61
CA PRO A 388 -21.23 2.32 -27.53
C PRO A 388 -22.00 1.61 -26.39
N SER A 389 -22.67 0.51 -26.71
CA SER A 389 -23.38 -0.34 -25.77
C SER A 389 -22.48 -1.01 -24.73
N GLU A 390 -21.22 -1.35 -25.05
CA GLU A 390 -20.27 -1.90 -24.08
C GLU A 390 -19.69 -0.81 -23.17
N GLN A 391 -19.46 0.41 -23.67
CA GLN A 391 -19.06 1.55 -22.85
C GLN A 391 -20.15 1.96 -21.85
N ILE A 392 -21.43 1.96 -22.27
CA ILE A 392 -22.56 2.27 -21.38
C ILE A 392 -22.76 1.16 -20.33
N ALA A 393 -22.54 -0.10 -20.68
CA ALA A 393 -22.59 -1.21 -19.72
C ALA A 393 -21.44 -1.11 -18.69
N SER A 394 -20.23 -0.73 -19.11
CA SER A 394 -19.09 -0.52 -18.22
C SER A 394 -19.31 0.68 -17.29
N SER A 395 -19.83 1.79 -17.80
CA SER A 395 -20.09 3.00 -16.99
C SER A 395 -21.21 2.77 -15.99
N SER A 396 -22.31 2.12 -16.39
CA SER A 396 -23.40 1.77 -15.47
C SER A 396 -22.94 0.80 -14.38
N ALA A 397 -22.13 -0.21 -14.71
CA ALA A 397 -21.58 -1.12 -13.72
C ALA A 397 -20.59 -0.45 -12.75
N ALA A 398 -19.80 0.51 -13.23
CA ALA A 398 -18.90 1.32 -12.40
C ALA A 398 -19.69 2.24 -11.46
N ILE A 399 -20.75 2.88 -11.97
CA ILE A 399 -21.65 3.73 -11.18
C ILE A 399 -22.38 2.90 -10.12
N ILE A 400 -22.92 1.72 -10.48
CA ILE A 400 -23.59 0.83 -9.51
C ILE A 400 -22.61 0.38 -8.42
N ARG A 401 -21.36 0.06 -8.78
CA ARG A 401 -20.32 -0.27 -7.79
C ARG A 401 -19.98 0.91 -6.88
N ALA A 402 -19.80 2.10 -7.45
CA ALA A 402 -19.57 3.31 -6.68
C ALA A 402 -20.74 3.60 -5.73
N MET A 403 -21.99 3.44 -6.18
CA MET A 403 -23.18 3.60 -5.34
C MET A 403 -23.31 2.52 -4.26
N ALA A 404 -23.03 1.26 -4.58
CA ALA A 404 -23.05 0.17 -3.60
C ALA A 404 -21.97 0.38 -2.52
N GLN A 405 -20.78 0.81 -2.93
CA GLN A 405 -19.73 1.20 -2.00
C GLN A 405 -20.16 2.40 -1.15
N TYR A 406 -20.76 3.43 -1.75
CA TYR A 406 -21.24 4.61 -1.01
C TYR A 406 -22.38 4.27 -0.03
N ARG A 407 -23.27 3.35 -0.41
CA ARG A 407 -24.36 2.84 0.44
C ARG A 407 -23.82 2.03 1.62
N ASN A 408 -22.84 1.15 1.37
CA ASN A 408 -22.21 0.33 2.41
C ASN A 408 -21.32 1.14 3.35
N GLU A 409 -20.65 2.18 2.86
CA GLU A 409 -19.77 3.02 3.69
C GLU A 409 -20.53 4.08 4.50
N PHE A 410 -21.64 4.63 4.01
CA PHE A 410 -22.25 5.82 4.60
C PHE A 410 -23.76 5.76 4.88
N GLY A 411 -24.45 4.65 4.61
CA GLY A 411 -25.84 4.42 5.06
C GLY A 411 -26.91 5.35 4.48
N TYR A 412 -26.61 6.12 3.42
CA TYR A 412 -27.59 7.00 2.77
C TYR A 412 -28.32 6.31 1.61
N GLN A 413 -29.65 6.47 1.57
CA GLN A 413 -30.46 6.25 0.38
C GLN A 413 -30.47 7.52 -0.47
N TRP A 414 -29.85 7.48 -1.64
CA TRP A 414 -30.02 8.55 -2.63
C TRP A 414 -31.40 8.39 -3.30
N LYS A 415 -32.32 9.33 -3.04
CA LYS A 415 -33.60 9.46 -3.76
C LYS A 415 -33.53 10.68 -4.68
N GLY A 416 -33.01 10.47 -5.89
CA GLY A 416 -33.12 11.42 -6.99
C GLY A 416 -33.22 10.64 -8.30
N ASP A 417 -33.45 11.34 -9.41
CA ASP A 417 -33.39 10.78 -10.76
C ASP A 417 -32.25 11.50 -11.49
N ILE A 418 -31.17 10.80 -11.86
CA ILE A 418 -29.96 11.42 -12.45
C ILE A 418 -30.23 11.90 -13.89
N SER A 419 -31.40 11.58 -14.47
CA SER A 419 -31.76 12.09 -15.79
C SER A 419 -32.13 13.57 -15.82
N GLN A 420 -32.29 14.24 -14.67
CA GLN A 420 -32.57 15.67 -14.61
C GLN A 420 -31.34 16.46 -14.11
N PRO A 421 -30.87 17.45 -14.89
CA PRO A 421 -29.81 18.33 -14.45
C PRO A 421 -30.37 19.36 -13.45
N ASP A 422 -29.87 19.32 -12.22
CA ASP A 422 -29.76 20.47 -11.31
C ASP A 422 -28.44 20.38 -10.53
#